data_AF-A0A448PMB0-F1
#
_entry.id   AF-A0A448PMB0-F1
#
_cell.length_a   1.000
_cell.length_b   1.000
_cell.length_c   1.000
_cell.angle_alpha   90.00
_cell.angle_beta   90.00
_cell.angle_gamma   90.00
#
_symmetry.space_group_name_H-M   'P 1'
#
loop_
_entity.id
_entity.type
_entity.pdbx_description
1 polymer ?
#
loop_
_entity_poly.entity_id
_entity_poly.type
_entity_poly.pdbx_seq_one_letter_code
_entity_poly.pdbx_strand_id
1 'polypeptide(L)'
;MTSPQSSSTSTSTENAPLLRPHAEQRYADELAALARVDGRTRPASWRLSPWAVVTYLMGGTLEDGTVITPKYVGNRRLIEVAVATLATDRACFCWECPARRSPG
;
A
#
# COMPACT_ATOMS: atom_id res chain seq x y z
N MET A 1 39.32 -41.60 24.59
CA MET A 1 38.60 -41.19 23.37
C MET A 1 37.55 -40.17 23.79
N THR A 2 37.74 -38.93 23.36
CA THR A 2 36.98 -37.71 23.68
C THR A 2 35.51 -37.77 23.24
N SER A 3 34.62 -37.20 24.08
CA SER A 3 33.17 -36.95 23.93
C SER A 3 32.83 -35.97 22.78
N PRO A 4 31.63 -35.32 22.67
CA PRO A 4 30.25 -35.56 23.18
C PRO A 4 29.09 -35.23 22.16
N GLN A 5 27.86 -35.56 22.59
CA GLN A 5 26.54 -34.87 22.48
C GLN A 5 25.94 -34.27 21.18
N SER A 6 24.65 -34.64 21.03
CA SER A 6 23.52 -34.00 20.34
C SER A 6 23.65 -32.52 20.02
N SER A 7 23.58 -32.20 18.72
CA SER A 7 23.43 -30.84 18.22
C SER A 7 21.94 -30.51 18.03
N SER A 8 21.38 -29.88 19.05
CA SER A 8 20.20 -29.02 18.93
C SER A 8 20.58 -27.80 18.07
N THR A 9 19.86 -27.49 17.01
CA THR A 9 19.85 -26.12 16.46
C THR A 9 18.47 -25.82 15.87
N SER A 10 17.57 -25.41 16.75
CA SER A 10 16.49 -24.48 16.43
C SER A 10 17.13 -23.22 15.85
N THR A 11 16.98 -23.01 14.55
CA THR A 11 17.37 -21.76 13.89
C THR A 11 16.41 -20.66 14.34
N SER A 12 16.78 -20.03 15.45
CA SER A 12 16.25 -18.73 15.88
C SER A 12 16.32 -17.76 14.72
N THR A 13 15.16 -17.28 14.27
CA THR A 13 15.03 -16.20 13.29
C THR A 13 15.55 -14.92 13.94
N GLU A 14 16.86 -14.69 13.81
CA GLU A 14 17.55 -13.53 14.33
C GLU A 14 17.33 -12.35 13.37
N ASN A 15 16.45 -11.43 13.78
CA ASN A 15 16.58 -9.99 13.57
C ASN A 15 16.65 -9.49 12.11
N ALA A 16 15.59 -9.73 11.32
CA ALA A 16 15.35 -8.92 10.13
C ALA A 16 15.08 -7.46 10.57
N PRO A 17 15.77 -6.45 10.00
CA PRO A 17 15.70 -5.07 10.46
C PRO A 17 14.24 -4.62 10.48
N LEU A 18 13.78 -4.12 11.62
CA LEU A 18 12.43 -3.59 11.88
C LEU A 18 11.90 -2.80 10.67
N LEU A 19 11.19 -3.50 9.79
CA LEU A 19 10.44 -2.89 8.71
C LEU A 19 9.43 -1.98 9.37
N ARG A 20 9.58 -0.66 9.20
CA ARG A 20 8.52 0.27 9.57
C ARG A 20 7.24 -0.25 8.90
N PRO A 21 6.14 -0.46 9.65
CA PRO A 21 4.91 -0.97 9.08
C PRO A 21 4.51 -0.09 7.90
N HIS A 22 3.98 -0.71 6.84
CA HIS A 22 3.50 0.00 5.67
C HIS A 22 2.55 1.12 6.09
N ALA A 23 2.56 2.24 5.37
CA ALA A 23 1.72 3.39 5.72
C ALA A 23 0.24 3.00 5.85
N GLU A 24 -0.23 2.04 5.04
CA GLU A 24 -1.59 1.50 5.10
C GLU A 24 -1.92 0.79 6.42
N GLN A 25 -0.94 0.14 7.03
CA GLN A 25 -1.10 -0.52 8.33
C GLN A 25 -1.03 0.51 9.46
N ARG A 26 -0.16 1.52 9.33
CA ARG A 26 -0.03 2.58 10.33
C ARG A 26 -1.25 3.50 10.37
N TYR A 27 -1.84 3.78 9.22
CA TYR A 27 -2.98 4.69 9.07
C TYR A 27 -4.26 3.95 8.70
N ALA A 28 -4.40 2.69 9.16
CA ALA A 28 -5.56 1.85 8.88
C ALA A 28 -6.87 2.49 9.39
N ASP A 29 -6.84 3.10 10.57
CA ASP A 29 -8.00 3.78 11.16
C ASP A 29 -8.41 5.01 10.35
N GLU A 30 -7.45 5.80 9.89
CA GLU A 30 -7.69 6.95 9.02
C GLU A 30 -8.28 6.49 7.68
N LEU A 31 -7.76 5.42 7.08
CA LEU A 31 -8.27 4.84 5.84
C LEU A 31 -9.69 4.28 6.02
N ALA A 32 -9.98 3.64 7.16
CA ALA A 32 -11.31 3.13 7.47
C ALA A 32 -12.32 4.28 7.64
N ALA A 33 -11.96 5.33 8.38
CA ALA A 33 -12.80 6.53 8.51
C ALA A 33 -13.06 7.18 7.15
N LEU A 34 -12.03 7.25 6.31
CA LEU A 34 -12.10 7.83 4.99
C LEU A 34 -12.93 6.98 4.01
N ALA A 35 -12.88 5.65 4.13
CA ALA A 35 -13.74 4.75 3.38
C ALA A 35 -15.23 4.85 3.77
N ARG A 36 -15.55 5.22 5.01
CA ARG A 36 -16.94 5.41 5.46
C ARG A 36 -17.59 6.63 4.85
N VAL A 37 -16.86 7.74 4.74
CA VAL A 37 -17.37 8.99 4.15
C VAL A 37 -17.26 9.02 2.63
N ASP A 38 -16.43 8.16 2.03
CA ASP A 38 -16.21 8.13 0.58
C ASP A 38 -17.39 7.49 -0.16
N GLY A 39 -18.38 8.30 -0.52
CA GLY A 39 -19.53 7.90 -1.35
C GLY A 39 -19.32 8.05 -2.87
N ARG A 40 -18.11 8.37 -3.34
CA ARG A 40 -17.86 8.71 -4.76
C ARG A 40 -17.59 7.47 -5.61
N THR A 41 -17.74 7.60 -6.93
CA THR A 41 -17.42 6.54 -7.89
C THR A 41 -15.96 6.11 -7.78
N ARG A 42 -15.75 4.80 -7.64
CA ARG A 42 -14.44 4.18 -7.53
C ARG A 42 -14.11 3.42 -8.82
N PRO A 43 -12.88 3.56 -9.36
CA PRO A 43 -12.42 2.74 -10.47
C PRO A 43 -12.44 1.24 -10.13
N ALA A 44 -12.46 0.38 -11.15
CA ALA A 44 -12.32 -1.05 -10.97
C ALA A 44 -10.99 -1.36 -10.27
N SER A 45 -11.01 -2.27 -9.28
CA SER A 45 -9.86 -2.66 -8.44
C SER A 45 -9.41 -1.65 -7.39
N TRP A 46 -10.16 -0.56 -7.15
CA TRP A 46 -9.82 0.43 -6.12
C TRP A 46 -10.73 0.31 -4.89
N ARG A 47 -10.13 0.43 -3.69
CA ARG A 47 -10.88 0.44 -2.41
C ARG A 47 -11.44 1.82 -2.05
N LEU A 48 -10.84 2.88 -2.58
CA LEU A 48 -11.15 4.29 -2.32
C LEU A 48 -11.30 5.06 -3.64
N SER A 49 -12.05 6.14 -3.63
CA SER A 49 -12.13 7.06 -4.77
C SER A 49 -10.84 7.87 -4.95
N PRO A 50 -10.58 8.40 -6.16
CA PRO A 50 -9.43 9.28 -6.43
C PRO A 50 -9.35 10.46 -5.46
N TRP A 51 -10.49 11.09 -5.14
CA TRP A 51 -10.55 12.19 -4.19
C TRP A 51 -10.19 11.76 -2.77
N ALA A 52 -10.69 10.59 -2.37
CA ALA A 52 -10.35 9.98 -1.10
C ALA A 52 -8.83 9.75 -0.96
N VAL A 53 -8.18 9.25 -2.01
CA VAL A 53 -6.72 9.07 -2.05
C VAL A 53 -5.97 10.40 -1.96
N VAL A 54 -6.43 11.45 -2.67
CA VAL A 54 -5.82 12.78 -2.57
C VAL A 54 -5.93 13.33 -1.13
N THR A 55 -7.10 13.21 -0.50
CA THR A 55 -7.29 13.64 0.91
C THR A 55 -6.41 12.83 1.86
N TYR A 56 -6.28 11.52 1.64
CA TYR A 56 -5.37 10.68 2.42
C TYR A 56 -3.91 11.16 2.35
N LEU A 57 -3.43 11.52 1.15
CA LEU A 57 -2.05 11.97 0.94
C LEU A 57 -1.80 13.39 1.42
N MET A 58 -2.68 14.32 1.07
CA MET A 58 -2.51 15.76 1.33
C MET A 58 -3.00 16.19 2.72
N GLY A 59 -3.68 15.29 3.45
CA GLY A 59 -4.34 15.60 4.70
C GLY A 59 -5.61 16.44 4.50
N GLY A 60 -6.41 16.51 5.56
CA GLY A 60 -7.67 17.23 5.59
C GLY A 60 -8.55 16.79 6.75
N THR A 61 -9.64 17.51 6.97
CA THR A 61 -10.65 17.13 7.96
C THR A 61 -11.85 16.56 7.21
N LEU A 62 -12.29 15.36 7.60
CA LEU A 62 -13.48 14.73 7.04
C LEU A 62 -14.74 15.37 7.61
N GLU A 63 -15.88 15.14 6.96
CA GLU A 63 -17.19 15.61 7.44
C GLU A 63 -17.54 15.05 8.83
N ASP A 64 -17.08 13.83 9.13
CA ASP A 64 -17.20 13.18 10.44
C ASP A 64 -16.28 13.79 11.52
N GLY A 65 -15.51 14.84 11.19
CA GLY A 65 -14.56 15.49 12.11
C GLY A 65 -13.23 14.74 12.29
N THR A 66 -13.02 13.62 11.59
CA THR A 66 -11.73 12.90 11.62
C THR A 66 -10.65 13.71 10.90
N VAL A 67 -9.53 13.96 11.58
CA VAL A 67 -8.39 14.68 11.01
C VAL A 67 -7.43 13.67 10.38
N ILE A 68 -7.12 13.86 9.10
CA ILE A 68 -6.17 13.07 8.34
C ILE A 68 -4.85 13.81 8.30
N THR A 69 -3.81 13.15 8.80
CA THR A 69 -2.47 13.73 8.82
C THR A 69 -1.91 13.76 7.39
N PRO A 70 -1.36 14.89 6.90
CA PRO A 70 -0.72 14.95 5.58
C PRO A 70 0.51 14.03 5.53
N LYS A 71 0.56 13.12 4.54
CA LYS A 71 1.73 12.28 4.25
C LYS A 71 2.64 12.89 3.19
N TYR A 72 2.08 13.77 2.35
CA TYR A 72 2.80 14.50 1.33
C TYR A 72 2.59 16.00 1.51
N VAL A 73 3.70 16.75 1.53
CA VAL A 73 3.71 18.21 1.57
C VAL A 73 4.30 18.69 0.25
N GLY A 74 3.47 19.28 -0.60
CA GLY A 74 3.87 19.71 -1.93
C GLY A 74 2.70 20.20 -2.77
N ASN A 75 2.87 20.21 -4.10
CA ASN A 75 1.85 20.74 -5.01
C ASN A 75 0.66 19.77 -5.14
N ARG A 76 -0.50 20.18 -4.61
CA ARG A 76 -1.76 19.44 -4.70
C ARG A 76 -2.13 19.04 -6.12
N ARG A 77 -1.92 19.94 -7.10
CA ARG A 77 -2.25 19.66 -8.51
C ARG A 77 -1.44 18.49 -9.08
N LEU A 78 -0.17 18.34 -8.67
CA LEU A 78 0.64 17.20 -9.09
C LEU A 78 0.07 15.88 -8.57
N ILE A 79 -0.36 15.86 -7.30
CA ILE A 79 -0.99 14.67 -6.71
C ILE A 79 -2.33 14.38 -7.38
N GLU A 80 -3.16 15.40 -7.62
CA GLU A 80 -4.44 15.22 -8.33
C GLU A 80 -4.24 14.63 -9.74
N VAL A 81 -3.28 15.16 -10.51
CA VAL A 81 -2.95 14.63 -11.84
C VAL A 81 -2.43 13.21 -11.76
N ALA A 82 -1.48 12.92 -10.85
CA ALA A 82 -0.95 11.57 -10.69
C ALA A 82 -2.03 10.56 -10.30
N VAL A 83 -2.92 10.92 -9.36
CA VAL A 83 -4.02 10.06 -8.93
C VAL A 83 -5.06 9.89 -10.05
N ALA A 84 -5.37 10.94 -10.81
CA ALA A 84 -6.27 10.85 -11.97
C ALA A 84 -5.70 9.93 -13.07
N THR A 85 -4.40 10.02 -13.33
CA THR A 85 -3.71 9.12 -14.26
C THR A 85 -3.79 7.68 -13.75
N LEU A 86 -3.45 7.41 -12.49
CA LEU A 86 -3.54 6.05 -11.91
C LEU A 86 -4.98 5.49 -11.90
N ALA A 87 -5.98 6.35 -11.68
CA ALA A 87 -7.38 5.96 -11.70
C ALA A 87 -7.88 5.58 -13.11
N THR A 88 -7.22 6.10 -14.14
CA THR A 88 -7.53 5.85 -15.55
C THR A 88 -6.60 4.78 -16.16
N ASP A 89 -5.38 4.65 -15.64
CA ASP A 89 -4.40 3.66 -16.04
C ASP A 89 -4.83 2.30 -15.51
N ARG A 90 -5.51 1.58 -16.40
CA ARG A 90 -5.75 0.15 -16.28
C ARG A 90 -4.38 -0.49 -16.11
N ALA A 91 -4.05 -0.90 -14.89
CA ALA A 91 -2.87 -1.70 -14.54
C ALA A 91 -2.47 -2.56 -15.74
N CYS A 92 -1.32 -2.25 -16.35
CA CYS A 92 -0.73 -3.10 -17.36
C CYS A 92 -0.60 -4.49 -16.73
N PHE A 93 -1.47 -5.39 -17.16
CA PHE A 93 -1.46 -6.79 -16.76
C PHE A 93 -0.26 -7.42 -17.45
N CYS A 94 0.90 -7.36 -16.80
CA CYS A 94 2.05 -8.15 -17.21
C CYS A 94 1.82 -9.61 -16.77
N TRP A 95 0.97 -10.31 -17.52
CA TRP A 95 0.77 -11.76 -17.36
C TRP A 95 1.30 -12.52 -18.56
N GLU A 96 1.74 -11.83 -19.60
CA GLU A 96 2.21 -12.43 -20.84
C GLU A 96 3.68 -12.10 -21.02
N CYS A 97 4.54 -12.62 -20.14
CA CYS A 97 5.89 -12.98 -20.56
C CYS A 97 5.82 -14.46 -20.94
N PRO A 98 5.43 -14.85 -22.17
CA PRO A 98 5.55 -16.23 -22.60
C PRO A 98 7.04 -16.57 -22.61
N ALA A 99 7.50 -17.24 -21.55
CA ALA A 99 8.77 -17.91 -21.51
C ALA A 99 8.83 -18.87 -22.71
N ARG A 100 9.62 -18.46 -23.70
CA ARG A 100 10.16 -19.23 -24.83
C ARG A 100 10.03 -20.74 -24.65
N ARG A 101 9.03 -21.35 -25.29
CA ARG A 101 9.01 -22.80 -25.52
C ARG A 101 9.81 -23.08 -26.78
N SER A 102 11.01 -23.64 -26.63
CA SER A 102 11.83 -24.14 -27.75
C SER A 102 11.08 -25.25 -28.51
N PRO A 103 11.14 -25.30 -29.85
CA PRO A 103 10.91 -26.53 -30.59
C PRO A 103 12.20 -27.37 -30.57
N GLY A 104 12.01 -28.69 -30.58
CA GLY A 104 13.09 -29.69 -30.63
C GLY A 104 13.68 -29.89 -32.02
#